data_AF-A0A7I9XNE3-F1
#
_entry.id   AF-A0A7I9XNE3-F1
#
_cell.length_a   1.000
_cell.length_b   1.000
_cell.length_c   1.000
_cell.angle_alpha   90.00
_cell.angle_beta   90.00
_cell.angle_gamma   90.00
#
_symmetry.space_group_name_H-M   'P 1'
#
loop_
_entity.id
_entity.type
_entity.pdbx_description
1 polymer ?
#
loop_
_entity_poly.entity_id
_entity_poly.type
_entity_poly.pdbx_seq_one_letter_code
_entity_poly.pdbx_strand_id
1 'polypeptide(L)'
;MAQSKARVHELAVEFDVTAKDILVLLSAWGEFVKSASSTVEAPLARRVREHYAARPPIAARDYGVSAGPSRPVVRDDNGFGAAVERARRQSRRTSPGSHKPGEIETALFRCVIDPTRTRRGGYSPEDRDRVERLLRRWLETWLDDMVEWIRVSGGQHPHIAAKLCAAGLTPADAELRLGYGRIDPTRDTIIHRVIKGTLGIKDAASQVREYRRSQSATGSG
;
A
#
# COMPACT_ATOMS: atom_id res chain seq x y z
N MET A 1 -44.18 -16.81 26.13
CA MET A 1 -42.86 -16.68 26.78
C MET A 1 -42.12 -15.53 26.10
N ALA A 2 -42.05 -14.36 26.74
CA ALA A 2 -41.45 -13.16 26.16
C ALA A 2 -39.93 -13.36 26.02
N GLN A 3 -39.45 -13.47 24.78
CA GLN A 3 -38.06 -13.75 24.48
C GLN A 3 -37.26 -12.47 24.68
N SER A 4 -36.47 -12.44 25.76
CA SER A 4 -35.54 -11.36 26.10
C SER A 4 -34.73 -10.98 24.87
N LYS A 5 -34.73 -9.68 24.56
CA LYS A 5 -33.93 -8.98 23.55
C LYS A 5 -32.47 -9.49 23.52
N ALA A 6 -32.15 -10.41 22.60
CA ALA A 6 -30.81 -10.99 22.47
C ALA A 6 -29.83 -9.99 21.87
N ARG A 7 -28.63 -9.88 22.45
CA ARG A 7 -27.58 -8.99 21.93
C ARG A 7 -26.72 -9.73 20.90
N VAL A 8 -26.15 -8.99 19.95
CA VAL A 8 -25.34 -9.57 18.86
C VAL A 8 -24.18 -10.43 19.36
N HIS A 9 -23.51 -10.02 20.44
CA HIS A 9 -22.41 -10.81 21.01
C HIS A 9 -22.87 -12.12 21.68
N GLU A 10 -24.09 -12.18 22.22
CA GLU A 10 -24.64 -13.41 22.80
C GLU A 10 -24.93 -14.43 21.69
N LEU A 11 -25.48 -13.97 20.55
CA LEU A 11 -25.67 -14.80 19.36
C LEU A 11 -24.33 -15.29 18.79
N ALA A 12 -23.27 -14.49 18.90
CA ALA A 12 -21.93 -14.88 18.43
C ALA A 12 -21.37 -16.05 19.26
N VAL A 13 -21.55 -15.99 20.59
CA VAL A 13 -21.14 -17.04 21.53
C VAL A 13 -21.95 -18.32 21.35
N GLU A 14 -23.25 -18.25 21.02
CA GLU A 14 -24.09 -19.44 20.76
C GLU A 14 -23.58 -20.30 19.59
N PHE A 15 -22.94 -19.71 18.57
CA PHE A 15 -22.52 -20.39 17.34
C PHE A 15 -20.99 -20.44 17.13
N ASP A 16 -20.19 -20.04 18.12
CA ASP A 16 -18.71 -19.94 18.04
C ASP A 16 -18.22 -19.12 16.82
N VAL A 17 -18.95 -18.05 16.49
CA VAL A 17 -18.61 -17.13 15.40
C VAL A 17 -18.22 -15.77 15.95
N THR A 18 -17.51 -14.95 15.17
CA THR A 18 -17.15 -13.61 15.64
C THR A 18 -18.34 -12.67 15.57
N ALA A 19 -18.44 -11.72 16.51
CA ALA A 19 -19.50 -10.71 16.47
C ALA A 19 -19.47 -9.87 15.17
N LYS A 20 -18.30 -9.79 14.52
CA LYS A 20 -18.14 -9.12 13.23
C LYS A 20 -18.85 -9.87 12.09
N ASP A 21 -18.80 -11.20 12.08
CA ASP A 21 -19.45 -12.01 11.06
C ASP A 21 -20.98 -11.87 11.13
N ILE A 22 -21.53 -11.80 12.35
CA ILE A 22 -22.97 -11.54 12.54
C ILE A 22 -23.34 -10.12 12.09
N LEU A 23 -22.52 -9.10 12.38
CA LEU A 23 -22.78 -7.73 11.89
C LEU A 23 -22.76 -7.64 10.37
N VAL A 24 -21.86 -8.36 9.70
CA VAL A 24 -21.80 -8.45 8.24
C VAL A 24 -23.05 -9.15 7.69
N LEU A 25 -23.48 -10.25 8.31
CA LEU A 25 -24.71 -10.97 7.93
C LEU A 25 -25.96 -10.09 8.07
N LEU A 26 -26.07 -9.36 9.19
CA LEU A 26 -27.17 -8.43 9.43
C LEU A 26 -27.18 -7.28 8.41
N SER A 27 -26.00 -6.74 8.09
CA SER A 27 -25.83 -5.70 7.07
C SER A 27 -26.24 -6.19 5.67
N ALA A 28 -25.93 -7.46 5.34
CA ALA A 28 -26.34 -8.08 4.08
C ALA A 28 -27.86 -8.26 3.97
N TRP A 29 -28.57 -8.39 5.10
CA TRP A 29 -30.04 -8.45 5.16
C TRP A 29 -30.71 -7.07 5.24
N GLY A 30 -29.93 -6.00 5.11
CA GLY A 30 -30.43 -4.62 5.10
C GLY A 30 -30.66 -4.02 6.48
N GLU A 31 -30.20 -4.67 7.55
CA GLU A 31 -30.37 -4.21 8.92
C GLU A 31 -29.03 -3.80 9.54
N PHE A 32 -28.87 -2.50 9.78
CA PHE A 32 -27.60 -1.92 10.20
C PHE A 32 -27.53 -1.77 11.71
N VAL A 33 -26.69 -2.61 12.33
CA VAL A 33 -26.47 -2.59 13.77
C VAL A 33 -25.15 -1.88 14.08
N LYS A 34 -25.19 -0.88 14.98
CA LYS A 34 -24.04 0.01 15.25
C LYS A 34 -22.85 -0.67 15.93
N SER A 35 -23.10 -1.69 16.75
CA SER A 35 -22.06 -2.36 17.55
C SER A 35 -22.52 -3.73 18.05
N ALA A 36 -21.57 -4.58 18.45
CA ALA A 36 -21.84 -5.92 19.02
C ALA A 36 -22.65 -5.90 20.34
N SER A 37 -22.75 -4.74 20.99
CA SER A 37 -23.56 -4.52 22.19
C SER A 37 -25.01 -4.15 21.89
N SER A 38 -25.34 -3.89 20.63
CA SER A 38 -26.67 -3.47 20.22
C SER A 38 -27.64 -4.67 20.16
N THR A 39 -28.90 -4.37 20.42
CA THR A 39 -29.98 -5.36 20.55
C THR A 39 -30.61 -5.62 19.19
N VAL A 40 -30.89 -6.88 18.88
CA VAL A 40 -31.53 -7.29 17.63
C VAL A 40 -33.02 -7.58 17.86
N GLU A 41 -33.88 -7.16 16.94
CA GLU A 41 -35.32 -7.47 16.99
C GLU A 41 -35.55 -8.99 16.92
N ALA A 42 -36.53 -9.48 17.68
CA ALA A 42 -36.83 -10.90 17.85
C ALA A 42 -36.93 -11.73 16.53
N PRO A 43 -37.57 -11.25 15.43
CA PRO A 43 -37.61 -12.02 14.18
C PRO A 43 -36.25 -12.14 13.50
N LEU A 44 -35.37 -11.16 13.68
CA LEU A 44 -34.05 -11.14 13.04
C LEU A 44 -33.06 -12.03 13.80
N ALA A 45 -33.14 -12.05 15.13
CA ALA A 45 -32.41 -13.03 15.96
C ALA A 45 -32.82 -14.48 15.62
N ARG A 46 -34.09 -14.73 15.29
CA ARG A 46 -34.55 -16.04 14.79
C ARG A 46 -33.95 -16.39 13.44
N ARG A 47 -33.94 -15.46 12.49
CA ARG A 47 -33.30 -15.66 11.17
C ARG A 47 -31.79 -15.94 11.27
N VAL A 48 -31.07 -15.24 12.15
CA VAL A 48 -29.64 -15.51 12.41
C VAL A 48 -29.49 -16.94 12.96
N ARG A 49 -30.29 -17.32 13.97
CA ARG A 49 -30.24 -18.68 14.53
C ARG A 49 -30.56 -19.74 13.50
N GLU A 50 -31.58 -19.55 12.65
CA GLU A 50 -31.94 -20.47 11.57
C GLU A 50 -30.81 -20.59 10.54
N HIS A 51 -30.17 -19.47 10.15
CA HIS A 51 -29.07 -19.47 9.18
C HIS A 51 -27.84 -20.25 9.68
N TYR A 52 -27.50 -20.13 10.96
CA TYR A 52 -26.37 -20.87 11.54
C TYR A 52 -26.76 -22.29 12.00
N ALA A 53 -28.01 -22.54 12.38
CA ALA A 53 -28.49 -23.89 12.71
C ALA A 53 -28.69 -24.79 11.48
N ALA A 54 -29.03 -24.22 10.32
CA ALA A 54 -29.14 -24.94 9.06
C ALA A 54 -27.79 -25.27 8.40
N ARG A 55 -26.68 -24.78 8.97
CA ARG A 55 -25.34 -24.95 8.43
C ARG A 55 -24.55 -25.87 9.38
N PRO A 56 -24.30 -27.14 9.03
CA PRO A 56 -23.36 -27.95 9.80
C PRO A 56 -22.00 -27.23 9.83
N PRO A 57 -21.21 -27.40 10.90
CA PRO A 57 -19.91 -26.73 11.02
C PRO A 57 -19.07 -27.05 9.79
N ILE A 58 -18.78 -26.02 9.00
CA ILE A 58 -17.88 -26.13 7.86
C ILE A 58 -16.49 -26.33 8.45
N ALA A 59 -16.01 -27.56 8.40
CA ALA A 59 -14.62 -27.85 8.71
C ALA A 59 -13.75 -27.07 7.72
N ALA A 60 -12.61 -26.56 8.18
CA ALA A 60 -11.67 -25.75 7.37
C ALA A 60 -11.23 -26.41 6.04
N ARG A 61 -11.52 -27.71 5.84
CA ARG A 61 -11.32 -28.47 4.60
C ARG A 61 -12.29 -28.14 3.46
N ASP A 62 -13.44 -27.52 3.74
CA ASP A 62 -14.49 -27.31 2.72
C ASP A 62 -14.49 -25.87 2.14
N TYR A 63 -13.56 -25.01 2.58
CA TYR A 63 -13.36 -23.70 1.98
C TYR A 63 -12.63 -23.83 0.63
N GLY A 64 -13.39 -23.87 -0.47
CA GLY A 64 -12.84 -23.90 -1.83
C GLY A 64 -13.54 -24.84 -2.83
N VAL A 65 -14.56 -25.60 -2.42
CA VAL A 65 -15.18 -26.66 -3.25
C VAL A 65 -16.28 -26.14 -4.20
N SER A 66 -16.29 -24.85 -4.54
CA SER A 66 -17.17 -24.31 -5.60
C SER A 66 -16.51 -24.29 -6.99
N ALA A 67 -15.31 -24.86 -7.12
CA ALA A 67 -14.59 -24.96 -8.39
C ALA A 67 -14.29 -26.43 -8.74
N GLY A 68 -15.33 -27.25 -8.86
CA GLY A 68 -15.21 -28.59 -9.45
C GLY A 68 -15.24 -28.50 -10.98
N PRO A 69 -14.19 -28.92 -11.71
CA PRO A 69 -14.17 -28.86 -13.16
C PRO A 69 -14.86 -30.10 -13.73
N SER A 70 -16.12 -29.96 -14.16
CA SER A 70 -16.68 -30.83 -15.20
C SER A 70 -16.76 -30.04 -16.50
N ARG A 71 -15.65 -30.00 -17.23
CA ARG A 71 -15.62 -29.81 -18.69
C ARG A 71 -14.29 -30.30 -19.27
N PRO A 72 -14.30 -30.94 -20.45
CA PRO A 72 -13.16 -31.69 -20.94
C PRO A 72 -12.06 -30.76 -21.44
N VAL A 73 -10.84 -31.25 -21.28
CA VAL A 73 -9.56 -30.62 -21.58
C VAL A 73 -9.42 -30.37 -23.08
N VAL A 74 -9.42 -29.11 -23.50
CA VAL A 74 -8.70 -28.68 -24.71
C VAL A 74 -7.27 -28.38 -24.28
N ARG A 75 -6.31 -29.03 -24.94
CA ARG A 75 -4.88 -28.82 -24.75
C ARG A 75 -4.56 -27.36 -25.07
N ASP A 76 -4.12 -26.59 -24.08
CA ASP A 76 -3.54 -25.27 -24.29
C ASP A 76 -2.07 -25.27 -23.91
N ASP A 77 -1.25 -25.00 -24.91
CA ASP A 77 0.22 -24.98 -24.92
C ASP A 77 0.77 -23.83 -24.07
N ASN A 78 0.77 -23.93 -22.74
CA ASN A 78 1.56 -23.13 -21.77
C ASN A 78 1.64 -21.59 -21.96
N GLY A 79 0.88 -21.01 -22.88
CA GLY A 79 0.98 -19.61 -23.31
C GLY A 79 0.29 -18.70 -22.31
N PHE A 80 -0.82 -19.17 -21.73
CA PHE A 80 -1.52 -18.45 -20.68
C PHE A 80 -0.69 -18.37 -19.40
N GLY A 81 -0.04 -19.47 -18.99
CA GLY A 81 0.85 -19.48 -17.82
C GLY A 81 2.05 -18.54 -17.98
N ALA A 82 2.69 -18.57 -19.15
CA ALA A 82 3.80 -17.67 -19.47
C ALA A 82 3.36 -16.20 -19.62
N ALA A 83 2.16 -15.95 -20.16
CA ALA A 83 1.58 -14.60 -20.26
C ALA A 83 1.19 -14.04 -18.89
N VAL A 84 0.61 -14.86 -18.00
CA VAL A 84 0.28 -14.48 -16.62
C VAL A 84 1.54 -14.23 -15.81
N GLU A 85 2.60 -15.03 -15.97
CA GLU A 85 3.88 -14.75 -15.30
C GLU A 85 4.59 -13.51 -15.87
N ARG A 86 4.50 -13.24 -17.19
CA ARG A 86 4.97 -11.96 -17.76
C ARG A 86 4.17 -10.77 -17.24
N ALA A 87 2.84 -10.88 -17.20
CA ALA A 87 1.96 -9.86 -16.67
C ALA A 87 2.21 -9.63 -15.16
N ARG A 88 2.44 -10.69 -14.39
CA ARG A 88 2.84 -10.61 -12.97
C ARG A 88 4.22 -10.00 -12.78
N ARG A 89 5.19 -10.31 -13.65
CA ARG A 89 6.53 -9.70 -13.61
C ARG A 89 6.51 -8.24 -14.04
N GLN A 90 5.64 -7.86 -14.99
CA GLN A 90 5.43 -6.49 -15.40
C GLN A 90 4.70 -5.71 -14.31
N SER A 91 3.66 -6.27 -13.68
CA SER A 91 2.93 -5.63 -12.58
C SER A 91 3.76 -5.52 -11.29
N ARG A 92 4.64 -6.49 -10.99
CA ARG A 92 5.62 -6.38 -9.89
C ARG A 92 6.64 -5.26 -10.11
N ARG A 93 6.85 -4.79 -11.35
CA ARG A 93 7.75 -3.66 -11.65
C ARG A 93 7.03 -2.30 -11.62
N THR A 94 5.70 -2.27 -11.53
CA THR A 94 4.88 -1.04 -11.59
C THR A 94 3.87 -0.88 -10.46
N SER A 95 3.86 -1.74 -9.44
CA SER A 95 3.14 -1.45 -8.20
C SER A 95 4.06 -0.72 -7.22
N PRO A 96 3.79 0.56 -6.88
CA PRO A 96 4.35 1.21 -5.70
C PRO A 96 3.88 0.41 -4.50
N GLY A 97 4.74 -0.47 -4.00
CA GLY A 97 4.35 -1.48 -3.01
C GLY A 97 4.01 -0.82 -1.68
N SER A 98 2.89 -1.23 -1.07
CA SER A 98 2.57 -0.90 0.32
C SER A 98 3.77 -1.25 1.20
N HIS A 99 4.48 -0.24 1.69
CA HIS A 99 5.76 -0.44 2.35
C HIS A 99 5.56 -1.12 3.71
N LYS A 100 6.26 -2.25 3.93
CA LYS A 100 6.43 -2.78 5.29
C LYS A 100 7.32 -1.80 6.06
N PRO A 101 7.00 -1.44 7.32
CA PRO A 101 7.80 -0.50 8.11
C PRO A 101 9.32 -0.79 8.12
N GLY A 102 9.72 -2.07 8.09
CA GLY A 102 11.12 -2.47 8.07
C GLY A 102 11.89 -2.17 6.77
N GLU A 103 11.20 -2.00 5.63
CA GLU A 103 11.85 -1.60 4.36
C GLU A 103 12.23 -0.12 4.38
N ILE A 104 11.35 0.73 4.93
CA ILE A 104 11.59 2.16 5.12
C ILE A 104 12.74 2.37 6.12
N GLU A 105 12.71 1.64 7.23
CA GLU A 105 13.76 1.68 8.24
C GLU A 105 15.13 1.27 7.67
N THR A 106 15.17 0.19 6.88
CA THR A 106 16.40 -0.24 6.17
C THR A 106 16.91 0.83 5.21
N ALA A 107 16.00 1.49 4.46
CA ALA A 107 16.37 2.56 3.56
C ALA A 107 16.94 3.77 4.30
N LEU A 108 16.37 4.13 5.46
CA LEU A 108 16.88 5.19 6.32
C LEU A 108 18.25 4.86 6.90
N PHE A 109 18.48 3.65 7.41
CA PHE A 109 19.81 3.23 7.86
C PHE A 109 20.85 3.36 6.73
N ARG A 110 20.51 2.90 5.52
CA ARG A 110 21.39 3.00 4.36
C ARG A 110 21.68 4.44 3.94
N CYS A 111 20.68 5.32 3.94
CA CYS A 111 20.84 6.67 3.40
C CYS A 111 21.39 7.67 4.45
N VAL A 112 21.06 7.49 5.73
CA VAL A 112 21.35 8.46 6.80
C VAL A 112 22.59 8.07 7.62
N ILE A 113 22.80 6.78 7.88
CA ILE A 113 23.87 6.30 8.76
C ILE A 113 25.05 5.74 7.93
N ASP A 114 24.76 4.95 6.90
CA ASP A 114 25.76 4.23 6.11
C ASP A 114 25.75 4.60 4.60
N PRO A 115 25.90 5.88 4.20
CA PRO A 115 25.89 6.24 2.78
C PRO A 115 27.05 5.61 1.99
N THR A 116 28.12 5.18 2.65
CA THR A 116 29.36 4.63 2.04
C THR A 116 29.75 3.24 2.52
N ARG A 117 29.02 2.63 3.47
CA ARG A 117 29.37 1.32 4.04
C ARG A 117 28.68 0.19 3.27
N THR A 118 29.47 -0.78 2.82
CA THR A 118 29.01 -1.98 2.10
C THR A 118 28.63 -3.14 3.02
N ARG A 119 28.97 -3.10 4.32
CA ARG A 119 28.59 -4.11 5.32
C ARG A 119 27.59 -3.53 6.32
N ARG A 120 26.48 -4.25 6.55
CA ARG A 120 25.61 -4.02 7.72
C ARG A 120 26.44 -4.29 8.98
N GLY A 121 26.75 -3.24 9.73
CA GLY A 121 27.37 -3.32 11.06
C GLY A 121 26.34 -2.98 12.14
N GLY A 122 26.61 -3.38 13.39
CA GLY A 122 25.71 -3.09 14.52
C GLY A 122 25.50 -1.60 14.69
N TYR A 123 24.28 -1.13 14.43
CA TYR A 123 23.86 0.25 14.67
C TYR A 123 23.91 0.57 16.17
N SER A 124 24.50 1.71 16.52
CA SER A 124 24.48 2.25 17.89
C SER A 124 23.02 2.47 18.31
N PRO A 125 22.66 2.37 19.60
CA PRO A 125 21.35 2.80 20.09
C PRO A 125 20.98 4.21 19.61
N GLU A 126 21.93 5.14 19.56
CA GLU A 126 21.72 6.50 19.07
C GLU A 126 21.37 6.55 17.57
N ASP A 127 21.96 5.66 16.77
CA ASP A 127 21.65 5.53 15.33
C ASP A 127 20.23 5.03 15.12
N ARG A 128 19.79 4.08 15.96
CA ARG A 128 18.43 3.54 15.95
C ARG A 128 17.42 4.62 16.33
N ASP A 129 17.68 5.36 17.42
CA ASP A 129 16.81 6.46 17.86
C ASP A 129 16.71 7.56 16.79
N ARG A 130 17.83 7.87 16.12
CA ARG A 130 17.85 8.83 15.01
C ARG A 130 17.01 8.36 13.83
N VAL A 131 17.14 7.09 13.44
CA VAL A 131 16.35 6.49 12.36
C VAL A 131 14.88 6.40 12.75
N GLU A 132 14.54 6.06 13.99
CA GLU A 132 13.16 6.00 14.45
C GLU A 132 12.49 7.38 14.39
N ARG A 133 13.17 8.44 14.83
CA ARG A 133 12.67 9.82 14.70
C ARG A 133 12.43 10.20 13.24
N LEU A 134 13.34 9.84 12.34
CA LEU A 134 13.18 10.09 10.91
C LEU A 134 12.05 9.25 10.31
N LEU A 135 11.93 7.99 10.69
CA LEU A 135 10.87 7.09 10.26
C LEU A 135 9.50 7.67 10.61
N ARG A 136 9.30 8.13 11.85
CA ARG A 136 8.06 8.80 12.27
C ARG A 136 7.74 10.00 11.38
N ARG A 137 8.73 10.86 11.13
CA ARG A 137 8.58 12.04 10.26
C ARG A 137 8.30 11.69 8.80
N TRP A 138 8.84 10.58 8.30
CA TRP A 138 8.57 10.08 6.96
C TRP A 138 7.18 9.46 6.87
N LEU A 139 6.75 8.69 7.88
CA LEU A 139 5.40 8.13 7.94
C LEU A 139 4.32 9.20 7.99
N GLU A 140 4.58 10.35 8.61
CA GLU A 140 3.68 11.51 8.59
C GLU A 140 3.43 12.10 7.19
N THR A 141 4.29 11.81 6.20
CA THR A 141 4.12 12.31 4.83
C THR A 141 3.14 11.50 3.99
N TRP A 142 2.81 10.26 4.41
CA TRP A 142 1.87 9.36 3.72
C TRP A 142 2.19 9.18 2.22
N LEU A 143 3.48 9.14 1.86
CA LEU A 143 3.93 8.97 0.47
C LEU A 143 3.91 7.49 0.05
N ASP A 144 3.38 7.21 -1.14
CA ASP A 144 3.28 5.84 -1.70
C ASP A 144 4.64 5.25 -2.15
N ASP A 145 5.64 6.08 -2.47
CA ASP A 145 7.00 5.69 -2.90
C ASP A 145 8.09 6.16 -1.91
N MET A 146 7.82 6.00 -0.62
CA MET A 146 8.64 6.55 0.46
C MET A 146 10.10 6.08 0.41
N VAL A 147 10.35 4.82 0.04
CA VAL A 147 11.71 4.26 -0.04
C VAL A 147 12.55 4.96 -1.11
N GLU A 148 11.96 5.21 -2.29
CA GLU A 148 12.67 5.91 -3.38
C GLU A 148 12.80 7.40 -3.07
N TRP A 149 11.80 8.02 -2.45
CA TRP A 149 11.94 9.39 -1.94
C TRP A 149 13.05 9.53 -0.90
N ILE A 150 13.17 8.58 0.03
CA ILE A 150 14.26 8.53 1.02
C ILE A 150 15.60 8.42 0.32
N ARG A 151 15.70 7.54 -0.68
CA ARG A 151 16.92 7.34 -1.46
C ARG A 151 17.35 8.61 -2.19
N VAL A 152 16.43 9.22 -2.94
CA VAL A 152 16.68 10.38 -3.79
C VAL A 152 16.94 11.65 -2.97
N SER A 153 16.34 11.76 -1.77
CA SER A 153 16.52 12.89 -0.86
C SER A 153 17.65 12.73 0.18
N GLY A 154 18.32 11.57 0.23
CA GLY A 154 19.29 11.25 1.28
C GLY A 154 18.66 11.05 2.67
N GLY A 155 17.35 10.83 2.75
CA GLY A 155 16.61 10.45 3.96
C GLY A 155 16.37 11.57 4.98
N GLN A 156 16.96 12.76 4.82
CA GLN A 156 16.84 13.86 5.79
C GLN A 156 15.76 14.89 5.46
N HIS A 157 15.21 14.86 4.24
CA HIS A 157 14.32 15.92 3.74
C HIS A 157 12.89 15.43 3.38
N PRO A 158 12.12 14.86 4.33
CA PRO A 158 10.76 14.37 4.09
C PRO A 158 9.81 15.47 3.61
N HIS A 159 9.95 16.68 4.16
CA HIS A 159 9.14 17.85 3.79
C HIS A 159 9.37 18.31 2.35
N ILE A 160 10.58 18.16 1.80
CA ILE A 160 10.88 18.49 0.40
C ILE A 160 10.29 17.41 -0.51
N ALA A 161 10.48 16.13 -0.16
CA ALA A 161 9.87 15.02 -0.89
C ALA A 161 8.34 15.15 -0.97
N ALA A 162 7.69 15.45 0.16
CA ALA A 162 6.24 15.69 0.20
C ALA A 162 5.81 16.86 -0.70
N LYS A 163 6.55 17.98 -0.68
CA LYS A 163 6.24 19.14 -1.54
C LYS A 163 6.45 18.85 -3.03
N LEU A 164 7.48 18.08 -3.40
CA LEU A 164 7.72 17.67 -4.78
C LEU A 164 6.65 16.69 -5.27
N CYS A 165 6.25 15.73 -4.43
CA CYS A 165 5.15 14.82 -4.70
C CYS A 165 3.82 15.58 -4.87
N ALA A 166 3.53 16.53 -3.98
CA ALA A 166 2.36 17.40 -4.08
C ALA A 166 2.38 18.27 -5.36
N ALA A 167 3.56 18.58 -5.89
CA ALA A 167 3.73 19.26 -7.17
C ALA A 167 3.65 18.31 -8.39
N GLY A 168 3.39 17.01 -8.18
CA GLY A 168 3.20 16.01 -9.23
C GLY A 168 4.48 15.38 -9.78
N LEU A 169 5.61 15.55 -9.08
CA LEU A 169 6.86 14.87 -9.43
C LEU A 169 6.87 13.48 -8.82
N THR A 170 7.43 12.51 -9.54
CA THR A 170 7.78 11.19 -9.01
C THR A 170 9.23 11.22 -8.50
N PRO A 171 9.66 10.23 -7.69
CA PRO A 171 11.06 10.10 -7.29
C PRO A 171 12.02 10.09 -8.47
N ALA A 172 11.63 9.44 -9.58
CA ALA A 172 12.43 9.37 -10.79
C ALA A 172 12.63 10.75 -11.44
N ASP A 173 11.60 11.61 -11.44
CA ASP A 173 11.74 12.98 -11.97
C ASP A 173 12.64 13.84 -11.09
N ALA A 174 12.60 13.61 -9.76
CA ALA A 174 13.40 14.36 -8.80
C ALA A 174 14.91 14.04 -8.91
N GLU A 175 15.26 12.86 -9.43
CA GLU A 175 16.63 12.43 -9.74
C GLU A 175 17.13 12.99 -11.08
N LEU A 176 16.26 13.49 -11.96
CA LEU A 176 16.68 14.03 -13.25
C LEU A 176 17.59 15.25 -13.06
N ARG A 177 18.65 15.29 -13.87
CA ARG A 177 19.54 16.44 -14.00
C ARG A 177 19.03 17.31 -15.14
N LEU A 178 18.05 18.17 -14.82
CA LEU A 178 17.46 19.07 -15.80
C LEU A 178 18.03 20.48 -15.70
N GLY A 179 18.28 21.09 -16.86
CA GLY A 179 18.50 22.52 -17.05
C GLY A 179 17.48 23.05 -18.04
N TYR A 180 16.59 23.95 -17.58
CA TYR A 180 15.58 24.60 -18.42
C TYR A 180 14.78 23.59 -19.29
N GLY A 181 14.31 22.50 -18.68
CA GLY A 181 13.48 21.49 -19.37
C GLY A 181 14.25 20.45 -20.20
N ARG A 182 15.58 20.52 -20.28
CA ARG A 182 16.43 19.56 -21.01
C ARG A 182 17.39 18.83 -20.07
N ILE A 183 17.84 17.64 -20.47
CA ILE A 183 18.87 16.90 -19.72
C ILE A 183 20.18 17.68 -19.80
N ASP A 184 20.72 18.03 -18.65
CA ASP A 184 22.00 18.71 -18.49
C ASP A 184 22.83 17.94 -17.45
N PRO A 185 23.78 17.09 -17.88
CA PRO A 185 24.54 16.23 -16.97
C PRO A 185 25.48 17.02 -16.04
N THR A 186 25.77 18.28 -16.38
CA THR A 186 26.65 19.16 -15.58
C THR A 186 25.95 19.70 -14.34
N ARG A 187 24.61 19.69 -14.33
CA ARG A 187 23.81 20.17 -13.20
C ARG A 187 23.58 19.07 -12.17
N ASP A 188 23.46 19.50 -10.93
CA ASP A 188 22.93 18.66 -9.85
C ASP A 188 21.48 18.23 -10.16
N THR A 189 21.08 17.11 -9.58
CA THR A 189 19.69 16.61 -9.64
C THR A 189 18.71 17.65 -9.12
N ILE A 190 17.47 17.62 -9.65
CA ILE A 190 16.41 18.55 -9.23
C ILE A 190 16.26 18.59 -7.71
N ILE A 191 16.22 17.43 -7.06
CA ILE A 191 16.06 17.36 -5.62
C ILE A 191 17.22 18.01 -4.86
N HIS A 192 18.47 17.80 -5.28
CA HIS A 192 19.64 18.42 -4.64
C HIS A 192 19.63 19.93 -4.79
N ARG A 193 19.17 20.44 -5.93
CA ARG A 193 19.05 21.89 -6.17
C ARG A 193 17.94 22.51 -5.33
N VAL A 194 16.82 21.80 -5.17
CA VAL A 194 15.73 22.23 -4.27
C VAL A 194 16.19 22.19 -2.81
N ILE A 195 16.93 21.17 -2.39
CA ILE A 195 17.53 21.07 -1.05
C ILE A 195 18.51 22.22 -0.79
N LYS A 196 19.37 22.55 -1.78
CA LYS A 196 20.31 23.68 -1.71
C LYS A 196 19.62 25.05 -1.83
N GLY A 197 18.33 25.10 -2.14
CA GLY A 197 17.58 26.34 -2.36
C GLY A 197 17.89 27.07 -3.68
N THR A 198 18.64 26.46 -4.60
CA THR A 198 18.97 27.05 -5.91
C THR A 198 17.88 26.85 -6.96
N LEU A 199 16.86 26.06 -6.64
CA LEU A 199 15.69 25.81 -7.49
C LEU A 199 14.41 25.78 -6.65
N GLY A 200 13.40 26.56 -7.04
CA GLY A 200 12.08 26.52 -6.42
C GLY A 200 11.30 25.26 -6.81
N ILE A 201 10.40 24.80 -5.94
CA ILE A 201 9.54 23.61 -6.20
C ILE A 201 8.65 23.82 -7.44
N LYS A 202 8.14 25.04 -7.65
CA LYS A 202 7.32 25.37 -8.82
C LYS A 202 8.13 25.31 -10.12
N ASP A 203 9.37 25.79 -10.09
CA ASP A 203 10.27 25.77 -11.24
C ASP A 203 10.72 24.35 -11.57
N ALA A 204 11.00 23.55 -10.54
CA ALA A 204 11.26 22.12 -10.69
C ALA A 204 10.12 21.40 -11.40
N ALA A 205 8.87 21.62 -10.96
CA ALA A 205 7.68 21.04 -11.59
C ALA A 205 7.49 21.49 -13.04
N SER A 206 7.81 22.76 -13.34
CA SER A 206 7.75 23.27 -14.71
C SER A 206 8.80 22.62 -15.63
N GLN A 207 10.04 22.47 -15.16
CA GLN A 207 11.11 21.80 -15.92
C GLN A 207 10.77 20.33 -16.22
N VAL A 208 10.22 19.61 -15.24
CA VAL A 208 9.79 18.21 -15.44
C VAL A 208 8.65 18.10 -16.44
N ARG A 209 7.65 19.00 -16.37
CA ARG A 209 6.53 19.01 -17.33
C ARG A 209 6.99 19.32 -18.75
N GLU A 210 7.96 20.21 -18.92
CA GLU A 210 8.56 20.50 -20.22
C GLU A 210 9.37 19.32 -20.76
N TYR A 211 10.14 18.67 -19.89
CA TYR A 211 10.90 17.47 -20.23
C TYR A 211 9.98 16.31 -20.68
N ARG A 212 8.90 16.03 -19.92
CA ARG A 212 7.92 14.98 -20.27
C ARG A 212 7.22 15.27 -21.61
N ARG A 213 6.89 16.55 -21.87
CA ARG A 213 6.34 16.96 -23.18
C ARG A 213 7.35 16.73 -24.30
N SER A 214 8.62 17.08 -24.08
CA SER A 214 9.69 16.88 -25.06
C SER A 214 9.89 15.39 -25.37
N GLN A 215 9.92 14.53 -24.35
CA GLN A 215 10.06 13.08 -24.53
C GLN A 215 8.88 12.46 -25.29
N SER A 216 7.66 12.95 -25.05
CA SER A 216 6.47 12.49 -25.76
C SER A 216 6.50 12.87 -27.24
N ALA A 217 7.15 13.98 -27.59
CA ALA A 217 7.31 14.43 -28.99
C ALA A 217 8.39 13.62 -29.74
N THR A 218 9.46 13.19 -29.08
CA THR A 218 10.52 12.37 -29.70
C THR A 218 10.21 10.87 -29.76
N GLY A 219 9.33 10.36 -28.89
CA GLY A 219 9.00 8.92 -28.81
C GLY A 219 7.95 8.41 -29.81
N SER A 220 7.50 9.25 -30.76
CA SER A 220 6.46 8.90 -31.73
C SER A 220 6.99 8.65 -33.15
N GLY A 221 8.27 8.26 -33.30
CA GLY A 221 8.92 7.92 -34.57
C GLY A 221 9.24 6.45 -34.71
#